data_AF-A0A1F6MP01-F1
#
_entry.id   AF-A0A1F6MP01-F1
#
_cell.length_a   1.000
_cell.length_b   1.000
_cell.length_c   1.000
_cell.angle_alpha   90.00
_cell.angle_beta   90.00
_cell.angle_gamma   90.00
#
_symmetry.space_group_name_H-M   'P 1'
#
loop_
_entity.id
_entity.type
_entity.pdbx_description
1 polymer ?
#
loop_
_entity_poly.entity_id
_entity_poly.type
_entity_poly.pdbx_seq_one_letter_code
_entity_poly.pdbx_strand_id
1 'polypeptide(L)'
;MNKKFLSYKYHNLHPHHIYQMGIIFLFVFGFFLMFPFYLLVDEYHLDMTRWQWYYVAPWMTFYTIYCLKLRAKTLPYERISPLKRHIAYWVLLGPGIVLIHLQPIDLERIYSIDFAFGIFSIFLADSYWDFRQLRKRS
;
A
#
# COMPACT_ATOMS: atom_id res chain seq x y z
N MET A 1 -43.55 14.53 -1.28
CA MET A 1 -42.77 13.36 -0.79
C MET A 1 -41.33 13.47 -1.32
N ASN A 2 -40.39 13.81 -0.44
CA ASN A 2 -39.02 14.24 -0.77
C ASN A 2 -38.07 13.04 -0.98
N LYS A 3 -37.67 12.75 -2.24
CA LYS A 3 -36.59 11.79 -2.55
C LYS A 3 -35.23 12.44 -2.86
N LYS A 4 -35.13 13.78 -2.87
CA LYS A 4 -33.90 14.49 -3.29
C LYS A 4 -32.87 14.74 -2.19
N PHE A 5 -33.18 14.48 -0.91
CA PHE A 5 -32.31 14.89 0.20
C PHE A 5 -31.16 13.91 0.53
N LEU A 6 -31.19 12.68 0.00
CA LEU A 6 -30.21 11.65 0.35
C LEU A 6 -29.05 11.51 -0.66
N SER A 7 -29.12 12.12 -1.84
CA SER A 7 -28.13 11.91 -2.92
C SER A 7 -26.86 12.79 -2.77
N TYR A 8 -26.95 13.94 -2.10
CA TYR A 8 -25.84 14.89 -2.03
C TYR A 8 -24.79 14.58 -0.95
N LYS A 9 -25.06 13.65 -0.02
CA LYS A 9 -24.14 13.36 1.10
C LYS A 9 -22.92 12.49 0.71
N TYR A 10 -22.90 11.95 -0.50
CA TYR A 10 -21.92 10.95 -0.95
C TYR A 10 -20.95 11.41 -2.06
N HIS A 11 -21.01 12.68 -2.49
CA HIS A 11 -20.25 13.11 -3.67
C HIS A 11 -18.79 13.54 -3.38
N ASN A 12 -18.41 13.73 -2.11
CA ASN A 12 -17.04 14.09 -1.76
C ASN A 12 -16.49 13.07 -0.76
N LEU A 13 -15.68 12.11 -1.23
CA LEU A 13 -14.88 11.30 -0.33
C LEU A 13 -13.95 12.25 0.46
N HIS A 14 -13.91 12.05 1.76
CA HIS A 14 -13.01 12.80 2.62
C HIS A 14 -11.55 12.59 2.16
N PRO A 15 -10.70 13.64 2.17
CA PRO A 15 -9.31 13.55 1.69
C PRO A 15 -8.50 12.38 2.29
N HIS A 16 -8.80 11.95 3.52
CA HIS A 16 -8.14 10.80 4.15
C HIS A 16 -8.54 9.45 3.53
N HIS A 17 -9.81 9.29 3.11
CA HIS A 17 -10.26 8.08 2.40
C HIS A 17 -9.62 7.99 1.01
N ILE A 18 -9.46 9.13 0.34
CA ILE A 18 -8.76 9.22 -0.94
C ILE A 18 -7.29 8.79 -0.76
N TYR A 19 -6.64 9.21 0.32
CA TYR A 19 -5.28 8.79 0.63
C TYR A 19 -5.19 7.26 0.90
N GLN A 20 -6.03 6.73 1.78
CA GLN A 20 -6.07 5.30 2.11
C GLN A 20 -6.30 4.43 0.86
N MET A 21 -7.32 4.76 0.08
CA MET A 21 -7.63 4.04 -1.15
C MET A 21 -6.50 4.18 -2.17
N GLY A 22 -5.90 5.38 -2.30
CA GLY A 22 -4.77 5.60 -3.20
C GLY A 22 -3.56 4.73 -2.87
N ILE A 23 -3.21 4.59 -1.59
CA ILE A 23 -2.11 3.71 -1.12
C ILE A 23 -2.39 2.26 -1.51
N ILE A 24 -3.60 1.76 -1.22
CA ILE A 24 -3.99 0.36 -1.46
C ILE A 24 -4.08 0.07 -2.95
N PHE A 25 -4.86 0.85 -3.69
CA PHE A 25 -5.08 0.61 -5.12
C PHE A 25 -3.79 0.71 -5.92
N LEU A 26 -2.96 1.72 -5.66
CA LEU A 26 -1.72 1.86 -6.40
C LEU A 26 -0.76 0.71 -6.09
N PHE A 27 -0.65 0.29 -4.83
CA PHE A 27 0.19 -0.85 -4.48
C PHE A 27 -0.29 -2.14 -5.14
N VAL A 28 -1.59 -2.45 -5.04
CA VAL A 28 -2.19 -3.64 -5.65
C VAL A 28 -2.01 -3.63 -7.16
N PHE A 29 -2.26 -2.50 -7.82
CA PHE A 29 -2.05 -2.36 -9.26
C PHE A 29 -0.61 -2.63 -9.66
N GLY A 30 0.36 -2.07 -8.94
CA GLY A 30 1.78 -2.35 -9.14
C GLY A 30 2.14 -3.81 -8.92
N PHE A 31 1.67 -4.38 -7.81
CA PHE A 31 1.90 -5.79 -7.52
C PHE A 31 1.39 -6.70 -8.65
N PHE A 32 0.22 -6.41 -9.22
CA PHE A 32 -0.28 -7.15 -10.37
C PHE A 32 0.54 -6.93 -11.66
N LEU A 33 1.10 -5.74 -11.86
CA LEU A 33 2.01 -5.47 -12.99
C LEU A 33 3.37 -6.17 -12.86
N MET A 34 3.73 -6.64 -11.67
CA MET A 34 4.96 -7.42 -11.47
C MET A 34 4.89 -8.78 -12.15
N PHE A 35 3.71 -9.42 -12.21
CA PHE A 35 3.54 -10.74 -12.83
C PHE A 35 3.97 -10.80 -14.30
N PRO A 36 3.47 -9.93 -15.21
CA PRO A 36 3.93 -9.95 -16.60
C PRO A 36 5.42 -9.64 -16.72
N PHE A 37 6.00 -8.84 -15.83
CA PHE A 37 7.45 -8.63 -15.80
C PHE A 37 8.21 -9.91 -15.43
N TYR A 38 7.77 -10.65 -14.40
CA TYR A 38 8.38 -11.92 -14.02
C TYR A 38 8.22 -12.99 -15.10
N LEU A 39 7.06 -13.05 -15.77
CA LEU A 39 6.88 -13.95 -16.92
C LEU A 39 7.88 -13.64 -18.05
N LEU A 40 8.17 -12.36 -18.31
CA LEU A 40 9.19 -12.00 -19.30
C LEU A 40 10.60 -12.41 -18.84
N VAL A 41 10.96 -12.14 -17.59
CA VAL A 41 12.28 -12.53 -17.04
C VAL A 41 12.49 -14.04 -17.15
N ASP A 42 11.46 -14.83 -16.83
CA ASP A 42 11.47 -16.28 -16.94
C ASP A 42 11.57 -16.78 -18.39
N GLU A 43 10.79 -16.20 -19.30
CA GLU A 43 10.81 -16.52 -20.74
C GLU A 43 12.19 -16.30 -21.38
N TYR A 44 12.93 -15.28 -20.93
CA TYR A 44 14.30 -15.01 -21.39
C TYR A 44 15.38 -15.77 -20.59
N HIS A 45 14.99 -16.67 -19.67
CA HIS A 45 15.89 -17.41 -18.78
C HIS A 45 16.87 -16.51 -18.02
N LEU A 46 16.39 -15.35 -17.59
CA LEU A 46 17.19 -14.37 -16.85
C LEU A 46 17.14 -14.66 -15.34
N ASP A 47 18.22 -14.29 -14.65
CA ASP A 47 18.31 -14.40 -13.19
C ASP A 47 17.26 -13.52 -12.48
N MET A 48 16.21 -14.15 -11.95
CA MET A 48 15.11 -13.47 -11.26
C MET A 48 15.62 -12.65 -10.07
N THR A 49 16.61 -13.15 -9.33
CA THR A 49 17.15 -12.50 -8.14
C THR A 49 17.80 -11.16 -8.48
N ARG A 50 18.43 -11.06 -9.64
CA ARG A 50 18.99 -9.80 -10.12
C ARG A 50 17.94 -8.89 -10.77
N TRP A 51 17.08 -9.47 -11.62
CA TRP A 51 16.17 -8.71 -12.46
C TRP A 51 14.96 -8.14 -11.71
N GLN A 52 14.55 -8.75 -10.59
CA GLN A 52 13.47 -8.25 -9.74
C GLN A 52 13.61 -6.77 -9.37
N TRP A 53 14.84 -6.28 -9.16
CA TRP A 53 15.11 -4.91 -8.75
C TRP A 53 14.88 -3.87 -9.86
N TYR A 54 15.00 -4.26 -11.13
CA TYR A 54 14.74 -3.35 -12.25
C TYR A 54 13.26 -2.98 -12.36
N TYR A 55 12.38 -3.83 -11.85
CA TYR A 55 10.96 -3.50 -11.72
C TYR A 55 10.68 -2.78 -10.39
N VAL A 56 11.10 -3.39 -9.27
CA VAL A 56 10.70 -2.92 -7.93
C VAL A 56 11.30 -1.57 -7.59
N ALA A 57 12.58 -1.30 -7.88
CA ALA A 57 13.19 -0.02 -7.50
C ALA A 57 12.50 1.20 -8.15
N PRO A 58 12.30 1.28 -9.49
CA PRO A 58 11.61 2.41 -10.09
C PRO A 58 10.13 2.47 -9.69
N TRP A 59 9.46 1.32 -9.60
CA TRP A 59 8.05 1.27 -9.18
C TRP A 59 7.86 1.79 -7.76
N MET A 60 8.67 1.32 -6.80
CA MET A 60 8.59 1.74 -5.41
C MET A 60 9.01 3.20 -5.21
N THR A 61 9.92 3.71 -6.04
CA THR A 61 10.25 5.14 -6.06
C THR A 61 9.05 5.98 -6.48
N PHE A 62 8.40 5.62 -7.60
CA PHE A 62 7.18 6.29 -8.07
C PHE A 62 6.05 6.21 -7.03
N TYR A 63 5.82 5.01 -6.49
CA TYR A 63 4.81 4.76 -5.46
C TYR A 63 5.02 5.63 -4.23
N THR A 64 6.26 5.70 -3.72
CA THR A 64 6.62 6.49 -2.55
C THR A 64 6.36 7.98 -2.79
N ILE A 65 6.82 8.52 -3.93
CA ILE A 65 6.60 9.93 -4.29
C ILE A 65 5.10 10.24 -4.39
N TYR A 66 4.33 9.34 -5.02
CA TYR A 66 2.88 9.51 -5.15
C TYR A 66 2.19 9.51 -3.78
N CYS A 67 2.53 8.57 -2.90
CA CYS A 67 1.98 8.50 -1.55
C CYS A 67 2.30 9.76 -0.73
N LEU A 68 3.53 10.28 -0.84
CA LEU A 68 3.91 11.53 -0.19
C LEU A 68 3.12 12.73 -0.73
N LYS A 69 2.89 12.81 -2.05
CA LYS A 69 2.06 13.84 -2.67
C LYS A 69 0.60 13.76 -2.23
N LEU A 70 0.02 12.57 -2.14
CA LEU A 70 -1.34 12.40 -1.61
C LEU A 70 -1.42 12.80 -0.13
N ARG A 71 -0.45 12.34 0.68
CA ARG A 71 -0.36 12.67 2.10
C ARG A 71 -0.29 14.18 2.34
N ALA A 72 0.41 14.93 1.48
CA ALA A 72 0.51 16.38 1.60
C ALA A 72 -0.84 17.10 1.41
N LYS A 73 -1.81 16.48 0.70
CA LYS A 73 -3.15 17.04 0.48
C LYS A 73 -4.11 16.81 1.65
N THR A 74 -3.82 15.88 2.55
CA THR A 74 -4.67 15.59 3.71
C THR A 74 -4.36 16.57 4.85
N LEU A 75 -5.32 17.41 5.24
CA LEU A 75 -5.12 18.40 6.29
C LEU A 75 -4.82 17.73 7.65
N PRO A 76 -3.98 18.31 8.53
CA PRO A 76 -3.56 17.65 9.78
C PRO A 76 -4.72 17.32 10.73
N TYR A 77 -5.76 18.17 10.77
CA TYR A 77 -6.92 17.98 11.65
C TYR A 77 -7.89 16.89 11.14
N GLU A 78 -7.80 16.51 9.88
CA GLU A 78 -8.63 15.48 9.26
C GLU A 78 -8.11 14.07 9.50
N ARG A 79 -6.90 13.94 10.07
CA ARG A 79 -6.21 12.68 10.34
C ARG A 79 -6.64 12.05 11.69
N ILE A 80 -7.59 12.66 12.40
CA ILE A 80 -7.88 12.41 13.82
C ILE A 80 -8.98 11.33 14.05
N SER A 81 -9.17 10.35 13.18
CA SER A 81 -10.12 9.25 13.46
C SER A 81 -9.46 7.87 13.55
N PRO A 82 -8.73 7.58 14.64
CA PRO A 82 -8.09 6.27 14.85
C PRO A 82 -9.08 5.13 15.14
N LEU A 83 -10.39 5.39 15.29
CA LEU A 83 -11.28 4.50 16.05
C LEU A 83 -12.31 3.66 15.26
N LYS A 84 -12.32 3.67 13.91
CA LYS A 84 -13.46 3.07 13.17
C LYS A 84 -13.17 2.04 12.07
N ARG A 85 -11.92 1.69 11.77
CA ARG A 85 -11.66 0.74 10.65
C ARG A 85 -10.79 -0.42 11.10
N HIS A 86 -11.28 -1.64 10.84
CA HIS A 86 -10.60 -2.88 11.13
C HIS A 86 -9.29 -2.97 10.34
N ILE A 87 -8.18 -2.47 10.89
CA ILE A 87 -6.83 -2.62 10.30
C ILE A 87 -6.37 -4.09 10.31
N ALA A 88 -7.02 -4.92 11.14
CA ALA A 88 -6.69 -6.32 11.34
C ALA A 88 -6.59 -7.11 10.02
N TYR A 89 -7.49 -6.91 9.04
CA TYR A 89 -7.42 -7.69 7.80
C TYR A 89 -6.20 -7.35 6.94
N TRP A 90 -5.76 -6.08 6.92
CA TRP A 90 -4.52 -5.69 6.22
C TRP A 90 -3.26 -6.11 6.99
N VAL A 91 -3.30 -6.01 8.33
CA VAL A 91 -2.23 -6.49 9.19
C VAL A 91 -2.11 -8.00 9.17
N LEU A 92 -3.19 -8.75 8.87
CA LEU A 92 -3.15 -10.20 8.68
C LEU A 92 -2.72 -10.60 7.25
N LEU A 93 -2.96 -9.74 6.26
CA LEU A 93 -2.53 -9.97 4.88
C LEU A 93 -1.01 -9.97 4.74
N GLY A 94 -0.29 -9.08 5.44
CA GLY A 94 1.18 -9.08 5.45
C GLY A 94 1.80 -10.41 5.94
N PRO A 95 1.49 -10.87 7.17
CA PRO A 95 1.88 -12.17 7.70
C PRO A 95 1.37 -13.33 6.86
N GLY A 96 0.17 -13.24 6.27
CA GLY A 96 -0.34 -14.27 5.35
C GLY A 96 0.57 -14.48 4.14
N ILE A 97 1.09 -13.40 3.57
CA ILE A 97 2.03 -13.46 2.43
C ILE A 97 3.39 -14.00 2.87
N VAL A 98 3.88 -13.60 4.04
CA VAL A 98 5.12 -14.14 4.62
C VAL A 98 4.98 -15.64 4.95
N LEU A 99 3.81 -16.08 5.45
CA LEU A 99 3.52 -17.49 5.74
C LEU A 99 3.47 -18.34 4.47
N ILE A 100 2.97 -17.79 3.36
CA ILE A 100 3.07 -18.45 2.04
C ILE A 100 4.55 -18.60 1.63
N HIS A 101 5.40 -17.62 1.94
CA HIS A 101 6.84 -17.65 1.65
C HIS A 101 7.68 -18.47 2.65
N LEU A 102 7.09 -18.91 3.78
CA LEU A 102 7.75 -19.78 4.76
C LEU A 102 7.61 -21.27 4.42
N GLN A 103 6.83 -21.63 3.40
CA GLN A 103 6.84 -22.99 2.87
C GLN A 103 8.21 -23.28 2.23
N PRO A 104 8.81 -24.46 2.47
CA PRO A 104 10.09 -24.83 1.89
C PRO A 104 9.88 -25.15 0.42
N ILE A 105 9.79 -24.10 -0.38
CA ILE A 105 9.86 -24.15 -1.82
C ILE A 105 11.24 -23.59 -2.14
N ASP A 106 12.06 -24.36 -2.85
CA ASP A 106 13.40 -23.98 -3.36
C ASP A 106 13.36 -22.81 -4.37
N LEU A 107 12.33 -21.95 -4.32
CA LEU A 107 12.29 -20.72 -5.09
C LEU A 107 13.26 -19.73 -4.43
N GLU A 108 14.26 -19.30 -5.19
CA GLU A 108 15.14 -18.20 -4.82
C GLU A 108 14.32 -17.07 -4.20
N ARG A 109 14.66 -16.71 -2.97
CA ARG A 109 13.86 -15.79 -2.18
C ARG A 109 13.81 -14.42 -2.86
N ILE A 110 12.60 -13.99 -3.25
CA ILE A 110 12.37 -12.73 -3.94
C ILE A 110 12.31 -11.58 -2.93
N TYR A 111 13.48 -11.13 -2.46
CA TYR A 111 13.62 -10.05 -1.47
C TYR A 111 12.95 -8.73 -1.88
N SER A 112 12.74 -8.49 -3.17
CA SER A 112 12.10 -7.27 -3.63
C SER A 112 10.62 -7.18 -3.23
N ILE A 113 9.94 -8.34 -3.08
CA ILE A 113 8.55 -8.40 -2.61
C ILE A 113 8.49 -7.99 -1.14
N ASP A 114 9.36 -8.56 -0.31
CA ASP A 114 9.49 -8.21 1.12
C ASP A 114 9.74 -6.69 1.28
N PHE A 115 10.64 -6.13 0.46
CA PHE A 115 10.92 -4.69 0.45
C PHE A 115 9.70 -3.85 0.06
N ALA A 116 8.99 -4.23 -1.01
CA ALA A 116 7.79 -3.53 -1.47
C ALA A 116 6.68 -3.56 -0.40
N PHE A 117 6.48 -4.71 0.25
CA PHE A 117 5.55 -4.87 1.36
C PHE A 117 5.92 -4.03 2.58
N GLY A 118 7.22 -3.91 2.89
CA GLY A 118 7.71 -3.04 3.96
C GLY A 118 7.29 -1.59 3.73
N ILE A 119 7.54 -1.05 2.53
CA ILE A 119 7.15 0.33 2.17
C ILE A 119 5.63 0.50 2.21
N PHE A 120 4.88 -0.44 1.61
CA PHE A 120 3.41 -0.42 1.65
C PHE A 120 2.88 -0.37 3.08
N SER A 121 3.43 -1.22 3.96
CA SER A 121 3.00 -1.31 5.36
C SER A 121 3.26 0.00 6.11
N ILE A 122 4.38 0.68 5.84
CA ILE A 122 4.69 2.00 6.43
C ILE A 122 3.63 3.04 6.01
N PHE A 123 3.34 3.15 4.71
CA PHE A 123 2.37 4.12 4.22
C PHE A 123 0.94 3.80 4.64
N LEU A 124 0.59 2.51 4.67
CA LEU A 124 -0.68 2.06 5.18
C LEU A 124 -0.82 2.42 6.65
N ALA A 125 0.18 2.14 7.48
CA ALA A 125 0.19 2.54 8.89
C ALA A 125 0.06 4.06 9.07
N ASP A 126 0.81 4.88 8.30
CA ASP A 126 0.69 6.35 8.33
C ASP A 126 -0.72 6.84 7.93
N SER A 127 -1.41 6.11 7.04
CA SER A 127 -2.79 6.42 6.65
C SER A 127 -3.83 6.13 7.72
N TYR A 128 -3.47 5.36 8.74
CA TYR A 128 -4.32 5.01 9.87
C TYR A 128 -3.89 5.67 11.19
N TRP A 129 -2.61 6.02 11.34
CA TRP A 129 -2.03 6.50 12.58
C TRP A 129 -1.42 7.90 12.44
N ASP A 130 -1.81 8.85 13.29
CA ASP A 130 -1.15 10.16 13.38
C ASP A 130 0.03 10.11 14.37
N PHE A 131 1.25 9.92 13.84
CA PHE A 131 2.47 9.93 14.64
C PHE A 131 2.78 11.27 15.32
N ARG A 132 2.09 12.38 14.99
CA ARG A 132 2.34 13.69 15.64
C ARG A 132 1.69 13.81 17.02
N GLN A 133 0.66 13.03 17.33
CA GLN A 133 0.00 13.09 18.64
C GLN A 133 0.83 12.44 19.76
N LEU A 134 1.71 11.49 19.43
CA LEU A 134 2.64 10.91 20.40
C LEU A 134 3.59 11.95 20.99
N ARG A 135 3.96 12.97 20.21
CA ARG A 135 4.85 14.06 20.65
C ARG A 135 4.17 15.11 21.53
N LYS A 136 2.83 15.21 21.52
CA LYS A 136 2.09 16.18 22.36
C LYS A 136 1.75 15.66 23.76
N ARG A 137 2.08 14.40 24.06
CA ARG A 137 1.83 13.77 25.36
C ARG A 137 3.11 13.47 26.17
N SER A 138 4.29 13.87 25.67
CA SER A 138 5.54 13.94 26.46
C SER A 138 5.86 15.39 26.78
#